data_AF-A0AAD0L8T2-F1
#
_entry.id   AF-A0AAD0L8T2-F1
#
_cell.length_a   1.000
_cell.length_b   1.000
_cell.length_c   1.000
_cell.angle_alpha   90.00
_cell.angle_beta   90.00
_cell.angle_gamma   90.00
#
_symmetry.space_group_name_H-M   'P 1'
#
loop_
_entity.id
_entity.type
_entity.pdbx_description
1 polymer ?
#
loop_
_entity_poly.entity_id
_entity_poly.type
_entity_poly.pdbx_seq_one_letter_code
_entity_poly.pdbx_strand_id
1 'polypeptide(L)'
;MKRFYSASTGCCYIESVHKAFPDDAIEIDHERYDQVIANPPLGKVRSHDEHGLPVLIDPPAPSLSAVAVTERKWRDEQLAAHQWLRDRHRDEQDLGRTPTLTPAQFAELLAYMQSLRDWPQSNHFPSSEERPIPPPWVLELTP
;
A
#
# COMPACT_ATOMS: atom_id res chain seq x y z
N MET A 1 5.56 -38.06 -12.75
CA MET A 1 4.52 -37.88 -11.72
C MET A 1 3.48 -36.93 -12.29
N LYS A 2 2.25 -37.40 -12.48
CA LYS A 2 1.17 -36.59 -13.05
C LYS A 2 0.62 -35.62 -12.02
N ARG A 3 0.34 -34.40 -12.47
CA ARG A 3 -0.19 -33.30 -11.66
C ARG A 3 -1.44 -32.78 -12.33
N PHE A 4 -2.44 -32.48 -11.54
CA PHE A 4 -3.72 -31.96 -11.99
C PHE A 4 -4.01 -30.68 -11.25
N TYR A 5 -4.65 -29.73 -11.92
CA TYR A 5 -5.07 -28.47 -11.33
C TYR A 5 -6.58 -28.32 -11.47
N SER A 6 -7.24 -27.94 -10.38
CA SER A 6 -8.68 -27.67 -10.37
C SER A 6 -8.90 -26.18 -10.20
N ALA A 7 -9.63 -25.59 -11.14
CA ALA A 7 -9.89 -24.16 -11.13
C ALA A 7 -10.83 -23.76 -9.98
N SER A 8 -11.81 -24.60 -9.68
CA SER A 8 -12.77 -24.39 -8.59
C SER A 8 -12.13 -24.38 -7.20
N THR A 9 -11.09 -25.19 -6.99
CA THR A 9 -10.40 -25.26 -5.70
C THR A 9 -9.11 -24.43 -5.64
N GLY A 10 -8.61 -23.97 -6.78
CA GLY A 10 -7.35 -23.23 -6.89
C GLY A 10 -6.11 -24.03 -6.47
N CYS A 11 -6.21 -25.36 -6.46
CA CYS A 11 -5.22 -26.26 -5.88
C CYS A 11 -4.66 -27.26 -6.88
N CYS A 12 -3.42 -27.70 -6.63
CA CYS A 12 -2.77 -28.77 -7.38
C CYS A 12 -2.95 -30.12 -6.67
N TYR A 13 -3.39 -31.11 -7.43
CA TYR A 13 -3.57 -32.49 -7.03
C TYR A 13 -2.51 -33.36 -7.70
N ILE A 14 -2.03 -34.36 -6.97
CA ILE A 14 -0.96 -35.26 -7.42
C ILE A 14 -1.50 -36.68 -7.38
N GLU A 15 -1.43 -37.38 -8.50
CA GLU A 15 -1.96 -38.75 -8.69
C GLU A 15 -1.50 -39.73 -7.61
N SER A 16 -0.23 -39.63 -7.18
CA SER A 16 0.33 -40.52 -6.16
C SER A 16 -0.04 -40.16 -4.72
N VAL A 17 -0.64 -38.98 -4.49
CA VAL A 17 -0.91 -38.45 -3.15
C VAL A 17 -2.41 -38.35 -2.88
N HIS A 18 -3.19 -37.91 -3.86
CA HIS A 18 -4.61 -37.62 -3.72
C HIS A 18 -5.44 -38.79 -4.25
N LYS A 19 -6.42 -39.24 -3.45
CA LYS A 19 -7.31 -40.36 -3.80
C LYS A 19 -8.59 -39.92 -4.51
N ALA A 20 -8.93 -38.64 -4.42
CA ALA A 20 -10.09 -38.03 -5.04
C ALA A 20 -9.65 -36.76 -5.78
N PHE A 21 -10.23 -36.56 -6.95
CA PHE A 21 -9.98 -35.41 -7.81
C PHE A 21 -11.30 -34.66 -8.00
N PRO A 22 -11.29 -33.33 -7.97
CA PRO A 22 -12.40 -32.55 -8.48
C PRO A 22 -12.69 -32.89 -9.94
N ASP A 23 -13.96 -32.81 -10.35
CA ASP A 23 -14.38 -33.12 -11.73
C ASP A 23 -13.75 -32.16 -12.76
N ASP A 24 -13.37 -30.95 -12.32
CA ASP A 24 -12.71 -29.92 -13.13
C ASP A 24 -11.16 -30.01 -13.09
N ALA A 25 -10.60 -31.10 -12.56
CA ALA A 25 -9.16 -31.27 -12.47
C ALA A 25 -8.54 -31.59 -13.84
N ILE A 26 -7.68 -30.70 -14.34
CA ILE A 26 -7.02 -30.80 -15.64
C ILE A 26 -5.54 -31.11 -15.45
N GLU A 27 -5.00 -32.04 -16.24
CA GLU A 27 -3.57 -32.38 -16.18
C GLU A 27 -2.72 -31.17 -16.59
N ILE A 28 -1.70 -30.85 -15.78
CA ILE A 28 -0.72 -29.80 -16.06
C ILE A 28 0.68 -30.40 -16.17
N ASP A 29 1.49 -29.85 -17.05
CA ASP A 29 2.89 -30.27 -17.17
C ASP A 29 3.76 -29.79 -15.99
N HIS A 30 4.99 -30.31 -15.95
CA HIS A 30 5.96 -29.95 -14.91
C HIS A 30 6.37 -28.48 -14.96
N GLU A 31 6.53 -27.92 -16.16
CA GLU A 31 7.03 -26.56 -16.35
C GLU A 31 6.03 -25.53 -15.83
N ARG A 32 4.75 -25.67 -16.17
CA ARG A 32 3.66 -24.83 -15.67
C ARG A 32 3.51 -24.96 -14.16
N TYR A 33 3.60 -26.16 -13.60
CA TYR A 33 3.59 -26.34 -12.15
C TYR A 33 4.74 -25.57 -11.49
N ASP A 34 5.96 -25.70 -12.02
CA ASP A 34 7.13 -25.05 -11.45
C ASP A 34 7.01 -23.52 -11.53
N GLN A 35 6.70 -22.98 -12.70
CA GLN A 35 6.64 -21.54 -12.95
C GLN A 35 5.45 -20.84 -12.26
N VAL A 36 4.29 -21.49 -12.17
CA VAL A 36 3.06 -20.83 -11.68
C VAL A 36 2.76 -21.17 -10.22
N ILE A 37 3.06 -22.39 -9.78
CA ILE A 37 2.63 -22.92 -8.48
C ILE A 37 3.80 -23.00 -7.50
N ALA A 38 4.90 -23.67 -7.88
CA ALA A 38 6.01 -23.93 -6.95
C ALA A 38 6.94 -22.73 -6.77
N ASN A 39 7.24 -22.01 -7.86
CA ASN A 39 8.21 -20.93 -7.89
C ASN A 39 7.71 -19.72 -8.70
N PRO A 40 6.58 -19.10 -8.29
CA PRO A 40 6.09 -17.92 -8.98
C PRO A 40 7.03 -16.71 -8.74
N PRO A 41 7.29 -15.88 -9.76
CA PRO A 41 7.93 -14.58 -9.57
C PRO A 41 7.17 -13.73 -8.53
N LEU A 42 7.94 -12.97 -7.75
CA LEU A 42 7.40 -12.06 -6.74
C LEU A 42 6.45 -11.04 -7.37
N GLY A 43 5.33 -10.76 -6.70
CA GLY A 43 4.38 -9.72 -7.10
C GLY A 43 3.32 -10.14 -8.11
N LYS A 44 3.37 -11.36 -8.66
CA LYS A 44 2.28 -11.92 -9.47
C LYS A 44 1.25 -12.62 -8.61
N VAL A 45 0.00 -12.67 -9.07
CA VAL A 45 -1.07 -13.46 -8.46
C VAL A 45 -1.49 -14.59 -9.38
N ARG A 46 -1.85 -15.74 -8.78
CA ARG A 46 -2.36 -16.89 -9.54
C ARG A 46 -3.82 -16.66 -9.90
N SER A 47 -4.16 -16.96 -11.15
CA SER A 47 -5.51 -16.96 -11.68
C SER A 47 -5.67 -18.13 -12.66
N HIS A 48 -6.76 -18.13 -13.42
CA HIS A 48 -7.15 -19.20 -14.33
C HIS A 48 -7.46 -18.62 -15.71
N ASP A 49 -7.07 -19.30 -16.77
CA ASP A 49 -7.49 -18.96 -18.14
C ASP A 49 -8.86 -19.58 -18.49
N GLU A 50 -9.33 -19.37 -19.73
CA GLU A 50 -10.60 -19.89 -20.23
C GLU A 50 -10.68 -21.43 -20.24
N HIS A 51 -9.52 -22.10 -20.18
CA HIS A 51 -9.42 -23.56 -20.12
C HIS A 51 -9.25 -24.06 -18.68
N GLY A 52 -9.30 -23.20 -17.67
CA GLY A 52 -9.13 -23.56 -16.26
C GLY A 52 -7.68 -23.85 -15.87
N LEU A 53 -6.70 -23.55 -16.72
CA LEU A 53 -5.28 -23.76 -16.42
C LEU A 53 -4.74 -22.62 -15.55
N PRO A 54 -3.78 -22.92 -14.64
CA PRO A 54 -3.22 -21.90 -13.77
C PRO A 54 -2.33 -20.96 -14.59
N VAL A 55 -2.53 -19.66 -14.41
CA VAL A 55 -1.75 -18.59 -15.02
C VAL A 55 -1.34 -17.56 -13.98
N LEU A 56 -0.23 -16.87 -14.22
CA LEU A 56 0.17 -15.73 -13.42
C LEU A 56 -0.28 -14.45 -14.10
N ILE A 57 -1.02 -13.63 -13.38
CA ILE A 57 -1.44 -12.31 -13.82
C ILE A 57 -0.84 -11.25 -12.91
N ASP A 58 -0.84 -10.01 -13.39
CA ASP A 58 -0.60 -8.88 -12.51
C ASP A 58 -1.76 -8.74 -11.52
N PRO A 59 -1.47 -8.42 -10.25
CA PRO A 59 -2.52 -8.14 -9.28
C PRO A 59 -3.41 -7.03 -9.84
N PRO A 60 -4.73 -7.15 -9.71
CA PRO A 60 -5.61 -6.07 -10.13
C PRO A 60 -5.22 -4.79 -9.39
N ALA A 61 -5.39 -3.66 -10.07
CA ALA A 61 -5.17 -2.37 -9.44
C ALA A 61 -5.96 -2.30 -8.12
N PRO A 62 -5.37 -1.75 -7.05
CA PRO A 62 -6.05 -1.63 -5.76
C PRO A 62 -7.35 -0.84 -5.94
N SER A 63 -8.39 -1.26 -5.22
CA SER A 63 -9.64 -0.51 -5.19
C SER A 63 -9.40 0.91 -4.65
N LEU A 64 -10.23 1.87 -5.04
CA LEU A 64 -10.19 3.23 -4.49
C LEU A 64 -10.27 3.23 -2.95
N SER A 65 -11.01 2.28 -2.37
CA SER A 65 -11.08 2.11 -0.91
C SER A 65 -9.75 1.66 -0.30
N ALA A 66 -9.02 0.74 -0.95
CA ALA A 66 -7.71 0.30 -0.50
C ALA A 66 -6.68 1.43 -0.63
N VAL A 67 -6.70 2.17 -1.75
CA VAL A 67 -5.86 3.36 -1.94
C VAL A 67 -6.15 4.40 -0.85
N ALA A 68 -7.42 4.69 -0.57
CA ALA A 68 -7.83 5.61 0.49
C ALA A 68 -7.31 5.22 1.89
N VAL A 69 -7.25 3.93 2.22
CA VAL A 69 -6.67 3.48 3.51
C VAL A 69 -5.17 3.80 3.56
N THR A 70 -4.44 3.48 2.50
CA THR A 70 -2.99 3.79 2.40
C THR A 70 -2.73 5.28 2.50
N GLU A 71 -3.50 6.11 1.81
CA GLU A 71 -3.34 7.56 1.81
C GLU A 71 -3.68 8.21 3.16
N ARG A 72 -4.70 7.70 3.87
CA ARG A 72 -4.97 8.14 5.24
C ARG A 72 -3.81 7.82 6.18
N LYS A 73 -3.21 6.64 6.03
CA LYS A 73 -2.04 6.24 6.81
C LYS A 73 -0.85 7.17 6.53
N TRP A 74 -0.57 7.44 5.25
CA TRP A 74 0.46 8.41 4.87
C TRP A 74 0.22 9.78 5.51
N ARG A 75 -1.01 10.29 5.45
CA ARG A 75 -1.40 11.56 6.08
C ARG A 75 -1.20 11.57 7.59
N ASP A 76 -1.47 10.45 8.28
CA ASP A 76 -1.19 10.32 9.73
C ASP A 76 0.30 10.34 10.02
N GLU A 77 1.11 9.65 9.22
CA GLU A 77 2.57 9.63 9.33
C GLU A 77 3.16 11.04 9.12
N GLN A 78 2.68 11.78 8.13
CA GLN A 78 3.09 13.18 7.91
C GLN A 78 2.70 14.08 9.09
N LEU A 79 1.48 13.96 9.63
CA LEU A 79 1.09 14.74 10.80
C LEU A 79 1.97 14.43 12.01
N ALA A 80 2.25 13.15 12.27
CA ALA A 80 3.11 12.72 13.37
C ALA A 80 4.55 13.21 13.21
N ALA A 81 5.11 13.14 12.00
CA ALA A 81 6.48 13.56 11.70
C ALA A 81 6.72 15.05 11.97
N HIS A 82 5.69 15.90 11.87
CA HIS A 82 5.80 17.35 12.04
C HIS A 82 5.22 17.86 13.37
N GLN A 83 4.58 16.99 14.16
CA GLN A 83 3.95 17.35 15.42
C GLN A 83 4.95 17.97 16.42
N TRP A 84 6.18 17.44 16.47
CA TRP A 84 7.23 17.91 17.38
C TRP A 84 7.64 19.37 17.14
N LEU A 85 7.63 19.86 15.89
CA LEU A 85 7.97 21.25 15.56
C LEU A 85 6.97 22.20 16.20
N ARG A 86 5.68 21.82 16.15
CA ARG A 86 4.61 22.60 16.75
C ARG A 86 4.76 22.66 18.27
N ASP A 87 5.02 21.51 18.87
CA ASP A 87 5.08 21.39 20.32
C ASP A 87 6.33 22.11 20.87
N ARG A 88 7.49 21.96 20.21
CA ARG A 88 8.71 22.74 20.55
C ARG A 88 8.48 24.24 20.50
N HIS A 89 7.83 24.74 19.43
CA HIS A 89 7.57 26.18 19.31
C HIS A 89 6.69 26.71 20.46
N ARG A 90 5.70 25.92 20.88
CA ARG A 90 4.84 26.26 22.03
C ARG A 90 5.62 26.22 23.33
N ASP A 91 6.43 25.19 23.55
CA ASP A 91 7.28 25.08 24.74
C ASP A 91 8.25 26.26 24.84
N GLU A 92 8.84 26.70 23.72
CA GLU A 92 9.73 27.86 23.68
C GLU A 92 9.00 29.15 24.07
N GLN A 93 7.76 29.34 23.58
CA GLN A 93 6.92 30.49 23.94
C GLN A 93 6.52 30.47 25.41
N ASP A 94 6.07 29.33 25.92
CA ASP A 94 5.64 29.16 27.32
C ASP A 94 6.80 29.35 28.30
N LEU A 95 8.02 29.00 27.88
CA LEU A 95 9.26 29.25 28.62
C LEU A 95 9.80 30.69 28.46
N GLY A 96 9.14 31.54 27.66
CA GLY A 96 9.58 32.91 27.38
C GLY A 96 10.90 33.00 26.61
N ARG A 97 11.27 31.94 25.87
CA ARG A 97 12.46 31.91 25.01
C ARG A 97 12.14 32.48 23.64
N THR A 98 13.17 32.98 22.95
CA THR A 98 13.05 33.29 21.52
C THR A 98 12.84 31.98 20.76
N PRO A 99 11.73 31.80 20.03
CA PRO A 99 11.47 30.55 19.33
C PRO A 99 12.48 30.29 18.22
N THR A 100 12.78 29.03 17.97
CA THR A 100 13.67 28.60 16.87
C THR A 100 13.05 28.91 15.51
N LEU A 101 11.73 28.80 15.40
CA LEU A 101 10.98 29.14 14.19
C LEU A 101 10.50 30.59 14.23
N THR A 102 10.62 31.27 13.08
CA THR A 102 9.99 32.58 12.92
C THR A 102 8.45 32.45 12.94
N PRO A 103 7.71 33.53 13.28
CA PRO A 103 6.25 33.51 13.22
C PRO A 103 5.68 33.11 11.85
N ALA A 104 6.36 33.52 10.76
CA ALA A 104 5.98 33.16 9.40
C ALA A 104 6.13 31.66 9.14
N GLN A 105 7.29 31.08 9.48
CA GLN A 105 7.51 29.63 9.39
C GLN A 105 6.50 28.85 10.24
N PHE A 106 6.22 29.32 11.46
CA PHE A 106 5.23 28.66 12.30
C PHE A 106 3.82 28.69 11.68
N ALA A 107 3.42 29.81 11.07
CA ALA A 107 2.15 29.90 10.35
C ALA A 107 2.10 28.97 9.12
N GLU A 108 3.18 28.88 8.33
CA GLU A 108 3.29 27.96 7.21
C GLU A 108 3.18 26.49 7.64
N LEU A 109 3.83 26.11 8.75
CA LEU A 109 3.73 24.78 9.33
C LEU A 109 2.29 24.45 9.72
N LEU A 110 1.60 25.37 10.39
CA LEU A 110 0.20 25.15 10.78
C LEU A 110 -0.73 25.04 9.57
N ALA A 111 -0.51 25.86 8.53
CA ALA A 111 -1.26 25.78 7.28
C ALA A 111 -1.05 24.45 6.57
N TYR A 112 0.20 23.95 6.52
CA TYR A 112 0.52 22.63 5.97
C TYR A 112 -0.12 21.49 6.77
N MET A 113 -0.02 21.52 8.10
CA MET A 113 -0.68 20.50 8.93
C MET A 113 -2.22 20.54 8.79
N GLN A 114 -2.80 21.71 8.53
CA GLN A 114 -4.23 21.85 8.27
C GLN A 114 -4.61 21.26 6.91
N SER A 115 -3.85 21.54 5.84
CA SER A 115 -4.12 20.98 4.53
C SER A 115 -4.02 19.45 4.52
N LEU A 116 -3.11 18.86 5.31
CA LEU A 116 -3.08 17.41 5.54
C LEU A 116 -4.37 16.87 6.18
N ARG A 117 -5.00 17.62 7.09
CA ARG A 117 -6.27 17.21 7.74
C ARG A 117 -7.47 17.35 6.82
N ASP A 118 -7.46 18.37 5.97
CA ASP A 118 -8.56 18.67 5.05
C ASP A 118 -8.52 17.81 3.78
N TRP A 119 -7.34 17.35 3.38
CA TRP A 119 -7.15 16.60 2.14
C TRP A 119 -8.03 15.35 2.01
N PRO A 120 -8.22 14.48 3.04
CA PRO A 120 -9.16 13.35 2.98
C PRO A 120 -10.63 13.71 2.79
N GLN A 121 -11.00 14.98 2.98
CA GLN A 121 -12.35 15.51 2.76
C GLN A 121 -12.49 16.20 1.39
N SER A 122 -11.39 16.35 0.65
CA SER A 122 -11.38 17.00 -0.67
C SER A 122 -11.82 16.05 -1.78
N ASN A 123 -12.27 16.62 -2.90
CA ASN A 123 -12.60 15.86 -4.11
C ASN A 123 -11.39 15.22 -4.80
N HIS A 124 -10.18 15.62 -4.41
CA HIS A 124 -8.92 15.14 -4.98
C HIS A 124 -8.41 13.87 -4.29
N PHE A 125 -9.00 13.49 -3.16
CA PHE A 125 -8.65 12.28 -2.44
C PHE A 125 -9.21 11.02 -3.14
N PRO A 126 -8.43 9.92 -3.29
CA PRO A 126 -7.11 9.65 -2.71
C PRO A 126 -5.94 9.78 -3.71
N SER A 127 -5.95 10.76 -4.60
CA SER A 127 -4.87 10.92 -5.60
C SER A 127 -3.55 11.34 -4.95
N SER A 128 -2.50 10.54 -5.12
CA SER A 128 -1.17 10.85 -4.57
C SER A 128 -0.53 12.11 -5.16
N GLU A 129 -0.93 12.51 -6.37
CA GLU A 129 -0.45 13.72 -7.04
C GLU A 129 -0.95 15.00 -6.37
N GLU A 130 -2.05 14.89 -5.61
CA GLU A 130 -2.73 16.00 -4.95
C GLU A 130 -2.42 16.05 -3.44
N ARG A 131 -1.37 15.33 -3.02
CA ARG A 131 -0.90 15.36 -1.64
C ARG A 131 -0.42 16.77 -1.28
N PRO A 132 -0.77 17.29 -0.10
CA PRO A 132 -0.21 18.54 0.39
C PRO A 132 1.31 18.48 0.47
N ILE A 133 1.97 19.52 -0.04
CA ILE A 133 3.43 19.61 -0.11
C ILE A 133 3.94 20.38 1.12
N PRO A 134 4.92 19.85 1.87
CA PRO A 134 5.52 20.55 3.00
C PRO A 134 6.33 21.77 2.52
N PRO A 135 6.38 22.86 3.32
CA PRO A 135 7.30 23.95 3.07
C PRO A 135 8.76 23.46 3.03
N PRO A 136 9.62 23.95 2.12
CA PRO A 136 10.97 23.41 1.93
C PRO A 136 11.82 23.39 3.21
N TRP A 137 11.74 24.44 4.03
CA TRP A 137 12.50 24.54 5.29
C TRP A 137 12.11 23.47 6.32
N VAL A 138 10.90 22.90 6.22
CA VAL A 138 10.46 21.83 7.12
C VAL A 138 11.22 20.54 6.83
N LEU A 139 11.55 20.27 5.56
CA LEU A 139 12.32 19.09 5.15
C LEU A 139 13.78 19.15 5.61
N GLU A 140 14.31 20.36 5.82
CA GLU A 140 15.67 20.58 6.32
C GLU A 140 15.78 20.33 7.83
N LEU A 141 14.66 20.45 8.56
CA LEU A 141 14.59 20.24 10.00
C LEU A 141 14.23 18.78 10.30
N THR A 142 15.25 17.94 10.41
CA THR A 142 15.10 16.58 10.94
C THR A 142 15.10 16.60 12.47
N PRO A 143 14.28 15.75 13.14
CA PRO A 143 14.22 15.65 14.59
C PRO A 143 15.55 15.21 15.23
#